data_AF-S4RSU3-F1
#
_entry.id   AF-S4RSU3-F1
#
_cell.length_a   1.000
_cell.length_b   1.000
_cell.length_c   1.000
_cell.angle_alpha   90.00
_cell.angle_beta   90.00
_cell.angle_gamma   90.00
#
_symmetry.space_group_name_H-M   'P 1'
#
loop_
_entity.id
_entity.type
_entity.pdbx_description
1 polymer ?
#
loop_
_entity_poly.entity_id
_entity_poly.type
_entity_poly.pdbx_seq_one_letter_code
_entity_poly.pdbx_strand_id
1 'polypeptide(L)'
;ACKNFNDSGACVSHCPPPMIYNPVSFQLEENPDVKYSYGAICVKECPHNFVVDYNSCVRACPAGKHEVEKQGKKKCESCTRICPTKACDGIGTGNLSHAQTVDASNIDTFENCTKINGNIAFLVTGIKGDSYMKIPPLEPEKLNVFRSVKEVTGYLMIQAWPQNMTDFGVFENLTTIRGRVLQRGFSLLVARIPTVTALGLASLHEISAGNVYLKQNERLCYYNTINWTSVFMSERQTPFIHDNKPPPNCTSEGMLCDPLCSNDGCWGPGPDQCISCRFFSRGRACVEAC
;
A
#
# COMPACT_ATOMS: atom_id res chain seq x y z
N ALA A 1 25.92 12.64 -18.11
CA ALA A 1 25.03 11.55 -17.70
C ALA A 1 25.68 10.22 -18.07
N CYS A 2 25.48 9.16 -17.28
CA CYS A 2 26.03 7.83 -17.58
C CYS A 2 25.15 7.11 -18.62
N LYS A 3 25.78 6.25 -19.45
CA LYS A 3 25.06 5.42 -20.44
C LYS A 3 24.17 4.37 -19.76
N ASN A 4 24.69 3.71 -18.72
CA ASN A 4 23.99 2.66 -17.98
C ASN A 4 23.80 3.07 -16.51
N PHE A 5 24.84 2.94 -15.67
CA PHE A 5 24.75 3.20 -14.24
C PHE A 5 25.83 4.17 -13.76
N ASN A 6 25.48 4.99 -12.78
CA ASN A 6 26.43 5.76 -11.98
C ASN A 6 26.72 5.01 -10.67
N ASP A 7 27.98 4.63 -10.49
CA ASP A 7 28.47 4.08 -9.23
C ASP A 7 29.43 5.07 -8.56
N SER A 8 28.94 5.77 -7.53
CA SER A 8 29.73 6.71 -6.73
C SER A 8 30.51 7.77 -7.55
N GLY A 9 29.96 8.20 -8.70
CA GLY A 9 30.57 9.18 -9.60
C GLY A 9 31.18 8.57 -10.88
N ALA A 10 31.40 7.26 -10.93
CA ALA A 10 31.92 6.56 -12.09
C ALA A 10 30.79 5.97 -12.95
N CYS A 11 30.89 6.10 -14.27
CA CYS A 11 29.94 5.46 -15.18
C CYS A 11 30.36 4.02 -15.47
N VAL A 12 29.54 3.05 -15.06
CA VAL A 12 29.80 1.61 -15.21
C VAL A 12 28.73 0.93 -16.05
N SER A 13 29.09 -0.20 -16.67
CA SER A 13 28.14 -0.99 -17.48
C SER A 13 27.15 -1.77 -16.62
N HIS A 14 27.60 -2.27 -15.46
CA HIS A 14 26.82 -3.02 -14.48
C HIS A 14 27.28 -2.64 -13.06
N CYS A 15 26.35 -2.68 -12.10
CA CYS A 15 26.71 -2.54 -10.69
C CYS A 15 27.45 -3.78 -10.18
N PRO A 16 28.35 -3.63 -9.18
CA PRO A 16 29.05 -4.75 -8.54
C PRO A 16 28.11 -5.93 -8.20
N PRO A 17 28.34 -7.12 -8.78
CA PRO A 17 27.42 -8.25 -8.67
C PRO A 17 27.45 -8.88 -7.26
N PRO A 18 26.43 -9.64 -6.86
CA PRO A 18 26.38 -10.30 -5.55
C PRO A 18 27.39 -11.46 -5.41
N MET A 19 27.81 -12.06 -6.52
CA MET A 19 28.77 -13.17 -6.54
C MET A 19 29.95 -12.80 -7.45
N ILE A 20 31.17 -13.11 -7.01
CA ILE A 20 32.41 -12.93 -7.77
C ILE A 20 33.17 -14.25 -7.87
N TYR A 21 33.89 -14.44 -8.98
CA TYR A 21 34.71 -15.63 -9.16
C TYR A 21 36.03 -15.50 -8.40
N ASN A 22 36.29 -16.44 -7.49
CA ASN A 22 37.55 -16.53 -6.77
C ASN A 22 38.51 -17.49 -7.52
N PRO A 23 39.66 -16.99 -8.04
CA PRO A 23 40.59 -17.81 -8.80
C PRO A 23 41.40 -18.81 -7.96
N VAL A 24 41.40 -18.67 -6.63
CA VAL A 24 42.09 -19.60 -5.71
C VAL A 24 41.22 -20.82 -5.42
N SER A 25 39.93 -20.61 -5.13
CA SER A 25 38.98 -21.70 -4.86
C SER A 25 38.31 -22.24 -6.13
N PHE A 26 38.43 -21.53 -7.26
CA PHE A 26 37.73 -21.82 -8.52
C PHE A 26 36.20 -21.85 -8.36
N GLN A 27 35.67 -21.05 -7.42
CA GLN A 27 34.25 -20.99 -7.08
C GLN A 27 33.70 -19.56 -7.14
N LEU A 28 32.36 -19.46 -7.22
CA LEU A 28 31.66 -18.20 -7.02
C LEU A 28 31.48 -17.98 -5.52
N GLU A 29 31.96 -16.85 -5.02
CA GLU A 29 31.88 -16.45 -3.63
C GLU A 29 31.12 -15.13 -3.48
N GLU A 30 30.59 -14.87 -2.29
CA GLU A 30 29.85 -13.62 -2.02
C GLU A 30 30.77 -12.40 -2.20
N ASN A 31 30.27 -11.40 -2.90
CA ASN A 31 30.99 -10.16 -3.12
C ASN A 31 30.75 -9.20 -1.94
N PRO A 32 31.77 -8.87 -1.13
CA PRO A 32 31.62 -7.90 -0.03
C PRO A 32 31.28 -6.49 -0.53
N ASP A 33 31.61 -6.18 -1.79
CA ASP A 33 31.36 -4.88 -2.43
C ASP A 33 30.09 -4.85 -3.28
N VAL A 34 29.17 -5.80 -3.08
CA VAL A 34 27.90 -5.86 -3.82
C VAL A 34 27.15 -4.52 -3.78
N LYS A 35 26.62 -4.11 -4.93
CA LYS A 35 25.70 -2.97 -5.05
C LYS A 35 24.57 -3.32 -6.01
N TYR A 36 23.37 -2.93 -5.63
CA TYR A 36 22.16 -3.18 -6.39
C TYR A 36 21.89 -2.03 -7.35
N SER A 37 21.42 -2.37 -8.55
CA SER A 37 20.91 -1.37 -9.48
C SER A 37 19.57 -0.81 -8.99
N TYR A 38 19.47 0.53 -8.97
CA TYR A 38 18.23 1.24 -8.69
C TYR A 38 18.06 2.36 -9.74
N GLY A 39 17.23 2.10 -10.75
CA GLY A 39 17.15 2.99 -11.92
C GLY A 39 18.50 3.05 -12.64
N ALA A 40 19.12 4.23 -12.69
CA ALA A 40 20.41 4.46 -13.34
C ALA A 40 21.58 4.65 -12.34
N ILE A 41 21.42 4.21 -11.09
CA ILE A 41 22.46 4.29 -10.05
C ILE A 41 22.72 2.95 -9.36
N CYS A 42 23.90 2.79 -8.77
CA CYS A 42 24.25 1.65 -7.93
C CYS A 42 24.16 2.05 -6.45
N VAL A 43 23.45 1.24 -5.65
CA VAL A 43 23.24 1.48 -4.21
C VAL A 43 23.67 0.28 -3.38
N LYS A 44 24.28 0.52 -2.21
CA LYS A 44 24.64 -0.57 -1.28
C LYS A 44 23.42 -1.27 -0.69
N GLU A 45 22.34 -0.53 -0.48
CA GLU A 45 21.08 -1.04 0.04
C GLU A 45 19.92 -0.45 -0.76
N CYS A 46 18.92 -1.29 -1.03
CA CYS A 46 17.70 -0.81 -1.68
C CYS A 46 16.94 0.13 -0.73
N PRO A 47 16.19 1.11 -1.27
CA PRO A 47 15.28 1.92 -0.46
C PRO A 47 14.35 1.02 0.37
N HIS A 48 13.99 1.46 1.58
CA HIS A 48 13.24 0.65 2.56
C HIS A 48 11.95 0.01 2.01
N ASN A 49 11.29 0.70 1.09
CA ASN A 49 10.07 0.23 0.46
C ASN A 49 10.31 -0.73 -0.72
N PHE A 50 11.53 -0.99 -1.18
CA PHE A 50 11.86 -1.87 -2.32
C PHE A 50 12.30 -3.28 -1.88
N VAL A 51 12.40 -4.20 -2.85
CA VAL A 51 12.86 -5.58 -2.65
C VAL A 51 14.06 -5.85 -3.56
N VAL A 52 15.02 -6.62 -3.08
CA VAL A 52 16.14 -7.09 -3.89
C VAL A 52 15.71 -8.29 -4.73
N ASP A 53 15.86 -8.21 -6.05
CA ASP A 53 15.85 -9.36 -6.95
C ASP A 53 17.19 -9.49 -7.66
N TYR A 54 17.96 -10.51 -7.29
CA TYR A 54 19.33 -10.78 -7.75
C TYR A 54 20.31 -9.61 -7.56
N ASN A 55 20.36 -8.66 -8.50
CA ASN A 55 21.26 -7.50 -8.47
C ASN A 55 20.52 -6.16 -8.69
N SER A 56 19.20 -6.15 -8.42
CA SER A 56 18.33 -5.03 -8.73
C SER A 56 17.32 -4.76 -7.62
N CYS A 57 17.04 -3.49 -7.37
CA CYS A 57 15.96 -3.04 -6.50
C CYS A 57 14.66 -2.99 -7.31
N VAL A 58 13.77 -3.94 -7.08
CA VAL A 58 12.51 -4.08 -7.81
C VAL A 58 11.30 -3.67 -6.97
N ARG A 59 10.23 -3.28 -7.67
CA ARG A 59 8.96 -2.88 -7.04
C ARG A 59 8.11 -4.07 -6.59
N ALA A 60 8.31 -5.24 -7.17
CA ALA A 60 7.64 -6.47 -6.79
C ALA A 60 8.50 -7.61 -7.29
N CYS A 61 8.41 -8.76 -6.62
CA CYS A 61 9.06 -9.96 -7.13
C CYS A 61 8.42 -10.36 -8.47
N PRO A 62 9.24 -10.81 -9.43
CA PRO A 62 8.72 -11.28 -10.71
C PRO A 62 7.88 -12.55 -10.54
N ALA A 63 7.13 -12.90 -11.58
CA ALA A 63 6.31 -14.11 -11.59
C ALA A 63 7.13 -15.36 -11.22
N GLY A 64 6.57 -16.22 -10.38
CA GLY A 64 7.24 -17.42 -9.87
C GLY A 64 8.22 -17.16 -8.71
N LYS A 65 8.35 -15.92 -8.24
CA LYS A 65 9.08 -15.57 -7.01
C LYS A 65 8.16 -14.93 -5.98
N HIS A 66 8.53 -15.04 -4.71
CA HIS A 66 7.85 -14.37 -3.60
C HIS A 66 8.84 -13.57 -2.74
N GLU A 67 8.30 -12.56 -2.06
CA GLU A 67 9.07 -11.72 -1.14
C GLU A 67 9.32 -12.50 0.16
N VAL A 68 10.59 -12.53 0.59
CA VAL A 68 11.03 -13.09 1.86
C VAL A 68 11.90 -12.06 2.58
N GLU A 69 11.87 -12.09 3.90
CA GLU A 69 12.74 -11.25 4.72
C GLU A 69 13.82 -12.12 5.34
N LYS A 70 15.09 -11.88 4.97
CA LYS A 70 16.24 -12.58 5.52
C LYS A 70 17.23 -11.54 6.05
N GLN A 71 17.59 -11.65 7.33
CA GLN A 71 18.50 -10.72 8.02
C GLN A 71 18.07 -9.24 7.87
N GLY A 72 16.76 -8.96 7.98
CA GLY A 72 16.19 -7.62 7.85
C GLY A 72 16.20 -7.05 6.41
N LYS A 73 16.55 -7.85 5.41
CA LYS A 73 16.56 -7.46 4.00
C LYS A 73 15.45 -8.19 3.24
N LYS A 74 14.59 -7.43 2.57
CA LYS A 74 13.54 -7.95 1.67
C LYS A 74 14.19 -8.44 0.37
N LYS A 75 14.06 -9.73 0.08
CA LYS A 75 14.61 -10.40 -1.11
C LYS A 75 13.53 -11.20 -1.85
N CYS A 76 13.72 -11.43 -3.14
CA CYS A 76 12.87 -12.29 -3.95
C CYS A 76 13.45 -13.70 -4.06
N GLU A 77 12.68 -14.70 -3.67
CA GLU A 77 13.06 -16.12 -3.78
C GLU A 77 12.08 -16.89 -4.65
N SER A 78 12.58 -17.87 -5.39
CA SER A 78 11.75 -18.73 -6.24
C SER A 78 10.77 -19.53 -5.42
N CYS A 79 9.50 -19.55 -5.83
CA CYS A 79 8.48 -20.39 -5.23
C CYS A 79 8.80 -21.87 -5.53
N THR A 80 8.60 -22.77 -4.56
CA THR A 80 8.86 -24.21 -4.73
C THR A 80 7.88 -24.88 -5.70
N ARG A 81 6.58 -24.56 -5.59
CA ARG A 81 5.51 -24.93 -6.55
C ARG A 81 4.32 -23.97 -6.52
N ILE A 82 3.87 -23.58 -5.33
CA ILE A 82 2.78 -22.62 -5.09
C ILE A 82 3.37 -21.51 -4.22
N CYS A 83 3.17 -20.25 -4.60
CA CYS A 83 3.64 -19.14 -3.78
C CYS A 83 2.78 -19.04 -2.50
N PRO A 84 3.37 -18.74 -1.32
CA PRO A 84 2.67 -18.80 -0.03
C PRO A 84 1.45 -17.86 0.08
N THR A 85 1.44 -16.80 -0.71
CA THR A 85 0.37 -15.80 -0.78
C THR A 85 -0.07 -15.59 -2.23
N LYS A 86 -1.37 -15.45 -2.46
CA LYS A 86 -1.90 -15.08 -3.78
C LYS A 86 -1.59 -13.61 -4.02
N ALA A 87 -0.48 -13.36 -4.72
CA ALA A 87 -0.14 -12.05 -5.22
C ALA A 87 -0.82 -11.83 -6.58
N CYS A 88 -1.48 -10.69 -6.73
CA CYS A 88 -2.23 -10.33 -7.93
C CYS A 88 -1.71 -9.02 -8.50
N ASP A 89 -1.85 -8.84 -9.81
CA ASP A 89 -1.49 -7.58 -10.45
C ASP A 89 -2.48 -6.48 -10.04
N GLY A 90 -1.94 -5.30 -9.73
CA GLY A 90 -2.72 -4.10 -9.51
C GLY A 90 -2.89 -3.28 -10.79
N ILE A 91 -3.73 -2.24 -10.71
CA ILE A 91 -3.98 -1.29 -11.79
C ILE A 91 -2.67 -0.69 -12.31
N GLY A 92 -2.48 -0.75 -13.63
CA GLY A 92 -1.27 -0.30 -14.33
C GLY A 92 -0.09 -1.27 -14.25
N THR A 93 -0.30 -2.52 -13.83
CA THR A 93 0.76 -3.55 -13.69
C THR A 93 0.35 -4.87 -14.35
N GLY A 94 1.30 -5.56 -14.98
CA GLY A 94 1.10 -6.91 -15.52
C GLY A 94 -0.11 -7.03 -16.44
N ASN A 95 -1.04 -7.92 -16.10
CA ASN A 95 -2.26 -8.16 -16.85
C ASN A 95 -3.24 -6.96 -16.83
N LEU A 96 -3.07 -6.03 -15.89
CA LEU A 96 -3.86 -4.81 -15.76
C LEU A 96 -3.07 -3.56 -16.18
N SER A 97 -2.03 -3.70 -17.00
CA SER A 97 -1.18 -2.60 -17.47
C SER A 97 -1.94 -1.46 -18.17
N HIS A 98 -3.03 -1.79 -18.87
CA HIS A 98 -3.87 -0.83 -19.57
C HIS A 98 -5.05 -0.33 -18.74
N ALA A 99 -5.35 -0.98 -17.61
CA ALA A 99 -6.44 -0.57 -16.74
C ALA A 99 -6.07 0.72 -15.99
N GLN A 100 -7.02 1.65 -15.89
CA GLN A 100 -6.85 2.91 -15.16
C GLN A 100 -7.60 2.93 -13.83
N THR A 101 -8.59 2.06 -13.68
CA THR A 101 -9.46 1.93 -12.50
C THR A 101 -9.89 0.48 -12.34
N VAL A 102 -10.20 0.09 -11.12
CA VAL A 102 -11.00 -1.10 -10.86
C VAL A 102 -12.42 -0.83 -11.38
N ASP A 103 -12.98 -1.79 -12.10
CA ASP A 103 -14.30 -1.70 -12.72
C ASP A 103 -14.97 -3.09 -12.83
N ALA A 104 -16.20 -3.13 -13.35
CA ALA A 104 -16.98 -4.36 -13.46
C ALA A 104 -16.33 -5.45 -14.35
N SER A 105 -15.40 -5.09 -15.25
CA SER A 105 -14.73 -6.03 -16.15
C SER A 105 -13.51 -6.70 -15.51
N ASN A 106 -12.90 -6.08 -14.49
CA ASN A 106 -11.65 -6.55 -13.89
C ASN A 106 -11.73 -6.88 -12.40
N ILE A 107 -12.81 -6.52 -11.71
CA ILE A 107 -12.96 -6.73 -10.25
C ILE A 107 -12.75 -8.19 -9.82
N ASP A 108 -13.22 -9.15 -10.62
CA ASP A 108 -13.13 -10.58 -10.29
C ASP A 108 -11.68 -11.09 -10.33
N THR A 109 -10.76 -10.36 -10.98
CA THR A 109 -9.32 -10.71 -10.98
C THR A 109 -8.67 -10.54 -9.59
N PHE A 110 -9.31 -9.77 -8.70
CA PHE A 110 -8.85 -9.53 -7.33
C PHE A 110 -9.36 -10.57 -6.31
N GLU A 111 -10.14 -11.55 -6.73
CA GLU A 111 -10.71 -12.56 -5.84
C GLU A 111 -9.62 -13.35 -5.11
N ASN A 112 -9.73 -13.49 -3.79
CA ASN A 112 -8.79 -14.20 -2.91
C ASN A 112 -7.34 -13.65 -2.94
N CYS A 113 -7.12 -12.45 -3.47
CA CYS A 113 -5.81 -11.82 -3.47
C CYS A 113 -5.47 -11.32 -2.07
N THR A 114 -4.28 -11.66 -1.57
CA THR A 114 -3.79 -11.17 -0.27
C THR A 114 -2.76 -10.05 -0.42
N LYS A 115 -2.11 -9.98 -1.59
CA LYS A 115 -1.12 -8.97 -1.93
C LYS A 115 -1.38 -8.43 -3.33
N ILE A 116 -1.37 -7.11 -3.48
CA ILE A 116 -1.52 -6.45 -4.78
C ILE A 116 -0.17 -5.87 -5.21
N ASN A 117 0.36 -6.40 -6.31
CA ASN A 117 1.54 -5.91 -6.98
C ASN A 117 1.16 -4.75 -7.90
N GLY A 118 1.29 -3.53 -7.40
CA GLY A 118 0.91 -2.32 -8.12
C GLY A 118 -0.10 -1.52 -7.32
N ASN A 119 -1.05 -0.92 -8.01
CA ASN A 119 -1.94 0.08 -7.43
C ASN A 119 -3.37 -0.44 -7.35
N ILE A 120 -4.16 0.17 -6.48
CA ILE A 120 -5.62 0.06 -6.51
C ILE A 120 -6.17 1.47 -6.73
N ALA A 121 -7.01 1.64 -7.75
CA ALA A 121 -7.59 2.93 -8.10
C ALA A 121 -9.09 2.78 -8.35
N PHE A 122 -9.91 3.62 -7.72
CA PHE A 122 -11.34 3.72 -7.97
C PHE A 122 -11.67 5.11 -8.50
N LEU A 123 -11.98 5.17 -9.79
CA LEU A 123 -12.41 6.37 -10.49
C LEU A 123 -13.91 6.33 -10.77
N VAL A 124 -14.47 7.48 -11.15
CA VAL A 124 -15.89 7.60 -11.49
C VAL A 124 -16.30 6.63 -12.58
N THR A 125 -15.47 6.45 -13.62
CA THR A 125 -15.71 5.51 -14.73
C THR A 125 -15.72 4.06 -14.28
N GLY A 126 -15.00 3.71 -13.21
CA GLY A 126 -15.01 2.35 -12.67
C GLY A 126 -16.23 2.07 -11.81
N ILE A 127 -16.57 2.99 -10.90
CA ILE A 127 -17.71 2.83 -9.99
C ILE A 127 -19.05 3.01 -10.71
N LYS A 128 -19.20 4.06 -11.52
CA LYS A 128 -20.46 4.38 -12.23
C LYS A 128 -20.57 3.71 -13.60
N GLY A 129 -19.53 3.02 -14.04
CA GLY A 129 -19.46 2.44 -15.38
C GLY A 129 -18.99 3.44 -16.44
N ASP A 130 -18.66 2.91 -17.60
CA ASP A 130 -18.18 3.64 -18.76
C ASP A 130 -19.01 3.25 -19.99
N SER A 131 -19.90 4.15 -20.42
CA SER A 131 -20.79 3.91 -21.56
C SER A 131 -20.03 3.81 -22.89
N TYR A 132 -18.89 4.48 -23.04
CA TYR A 132 -18.09 4.46 -24.26
C TYR A 132 -17.42 3.10 -24.43
N MET A 133 -16.84 2.58 -23.35
CA MET A 133 -16.22 1.25 -23.31
C MET A 133 -17.23 0.11 -23.09
N LYS A 134 -18.52 0.42 -22.95
CA LYS A 134 -19.61 -0.53 -22.62
C LYS A 134 -19.37 -1.31 -21.33
N ILE A 135 -18.77 -0.66 -20.34
CA ILE A 135 -18.53 -1.22 -19.00
C ILE A 135 -19.71 -0.82 -18.11
N PRO A 136 -20.46 -1.78 -17.53
CA PRO A 136 -21.56 -1.47 -16.63
C PRO A 136 -21.05 -0.86 -15.30
N PRO A 137 -21.92 -0.21 -14.53
CA PRO A 137 -21.59 0.21 -13.16
C PRO A 137 -21.10 -0.97 -12.32
N LEU A 138 -20.11 -0.73 -11.46
CA LEU A 138 -19.60 -1.76 -10.56
C LEU A 138 -20.63 -2.06 -9.46
N GLU A 139 -20.97 -3.33 -9.31
CA GLU A 139 -21.82 -3.81 -8.23
C GLU A 139 -21.11 -3.64 -6.87
N PRO A 140 -21.67 -2.89 -5.89
CA PRO A 140 -20.99 -2.59 -4.64
C PRO A 140 -20.56 -3.84 -3.84
N GLU A 141 -21.36 -4.91 -3.89
CA GLU A 141 -21.06 -6.16 -3.18
C GLU A 141 -19.77 -6.84 -3.68
N LYS A 142 -19.43 -6.66 -4.96
CA LYS A 142 -18.19 -7.20 -5.53
C LYS A 142 -16.94 -6.56 -4.95
N LEU A 143 -17.03 -5.39 -4.30
CA LEU A 143 -15.88 -4.79 -3.60
C LEU A 143 -15.39 -5.65 -2.42
N ASN A 144 -16.19 -6.59 -1.93
CA ASN A 144 -15.78 -7.50 -0.86
C ASN A 144 -14.59 -8.40 -1.24
N VAL A 145 -14.25 -8.55 -2.53
CA VAL A 145 -13.01 -9.24 -2.96
C VAL A 145 -11.76 -8.65 -2.31
N PHE A 146 -11.79 -7.36 -1.94
CA PHE A 146 -10.66 -6.71 -1.30
C PHE A 146 -10.51 -7.04 0.20
N ARG A 147 -11.49 -7.70 0.84
CA ARG A 147 -11.40 -8.06 2.27
C ARG A 147 -10.24 -9.00 2.56
N SER A 148 -9.76 -9.78 1.59
CA SER A 148 -8.58 -10.64 1.77
C SER A 148 -7.25 -9.88 1.62
N VAL A 149 -7.26 -8.67 1.06
CA VAL A 149 -6.05 -7.92 0.77
C VAL A 149 -5.43 -7.39 2.06
N LYS A 150 -4.15 -7.70 2.24
CA LYS A 150 -3.32 -7.26 3.37
C LYS A 150 -2.25 -6.27 2.97
N GLU A 151 -1.76 -6.35 1.72
CA GLU A 151 -0.66 -5.51 1.27
C GLU A 151 -0.92 -4.94 -0.13
N VAL A 152 -0.66 -3.65 -0.31
CA VAL A 152 -0.59 -2.99 -1.62
C VAL A 152 0.81 -2.43 -1.82
N THR A 153 1.50 -2.82 -2.89
CA THR A 153 2.90 -2.41 -3.10
C THR A 153 3.05 -1.00 -3.66
N GLY A 154 2.07 -0.52 -4.42
CA GLY A 154 2.00 0.84 -4.98
C GLY A 154 1.18 1.78 -4.09
N TYR A 155 0.15 2.39 -4.68
CA TYR A 155 -0.76 3.30 -3.99
C TYR A 155 -2.21 2.80 -3.96
N LEU A 156 -2.99 3.31 -3.00
CA LEU A 156 -4.44 3.22 -2.96
C LEU A 156 -5.04 4.60 -3.27
N MET A 157 -5.85 4.70 -4.32
CA MET A 157 -6.50 5.94 -4.75
C MET A 157 -8.00 5.75 -4.89
N ILE A 158 -8.77 6.55 -4.16
CA ILE A 158 -10.24 6.52 -4.14
C ILE A 158 -10.76 7.90 -4.50
N GLN A 159 -11.31 8.04 -5.69
CA GLN A 159 -11.94 9.26 -6.21
C GLN A 159 -13.42 9.08 -6.56
N ALA A 160 -13.92 7.84 -6.46
CA ALA A 160 -15.33 7.52 -6.48
C ALA A 160 -15.58 6.32 -5.55
N TRP A 161 -16.78 6.27 -4.97
CA TRP A 161 -17.21 5.19 -4.09
C TRP A 161 -18.72 4.99 -4.21
N PRO A 162 -19.26 3.77 -3.98
CA PRO A 162 -20.70 3.53 -4.00
C PRO A 162 -21.46 4.41 -2.99
N GLN A 163 -22.66 4.87 -3.38
CA GLN A 163 -23.42 5.84 -2.58
C GLN A 163 -23.94 5.28 -1.25
N ASN A 164 -24.17 3.97 -1.19
CA ASN A 164 -24.67 3.26 -0.01
C ASN A 164 -23.55 2.82 0.95
N MET A 165 -22.30 3.11 0.64
CA MET A 165 -21.15 2.78 1.50
C MET A 165 -20.59 4.04 2.16
N THR A 166 -20.41 3.97 3.48
CA THR A 166 -20.03 5.11 4.34
C THR A 166 -18.58 5.05 4.81
N ASP A 167 -17.83 4.03 4.43
CA ASP A 167 -16.41 3.84 4.75
C ASP A 167 -15.73 2.94 3.70
N PHE A 168 -14.44 2.65 3.91
CA PHE A 168 -13.65 1.72 3.10
C PHE A 168 -13.38 0.38 3.81
N GLY A 169 -14.32 -0.09 4.63
CA GLY A 169 -14.20 -1.32 5.43
C GLY A 169 -13.96 -2.60 4.60
N VAL A 170 -14.15 -2.56 3.28
CA VAL A 170 -13.68 -3.65 2.39
C VAL A 170 -12.15 -3.82 2.43
N PHE A 171 -11.41 -2.82 2.89
CA PHE A 171 -9.97 -2.86 3.16
C PHE A 171 -9.63 -3.03 4.64
N GLU A 172 -10.55 -3.53 5.49
CA GLU A 172 -10.32 -3.68 6.94
C GLU A 172 -9.07 -4.51 7.30
N ASN A 173 -8.63 -5.41 6.42
CA ASN A 173 -7.47 -6.28 6.61
C ASN A 173 -6.19 -5.74 5.96
N LEU A 174 -6.26 -4.59 5.27
CA LEU A 174 -5.10 -3.94 4.66
C LEU A 174 -4.16 -3.46 5.77
N THR A 175 -3.00 -4.09 5.89
CA THR A 175 -1.99 -3.76 6.90
C THR A 175 -0.97 -2.77 6.42
N THR A 176 -0.64 -2.82 5.13
CA THR A 176 0.54 -2.13 4.59
C THR A 176 0.29 -1.55 3.20
N ILE A 177 0.62 -0.27 3.03
CA ILE A 177 0.74 0.39 1.72
C ILE A 177 2.20 0.78 1.52
N ARG A 178 2.91 0.13 0.59
CA ARG A 178 4.36 0.32 0.47
C ARG A 178 4.79 1.58 -0.27
N GLY A 179 3.95 2.14 -1.14
CA GLY A 179 4.30 3.36 -1.88
C GLY A 179 5.53 3.21 -2.78
N ARG A 180 5.76 2.03 -3.39
CA ARG A 180 6.84 1.81 -4.39
C ARG A 180 6.59 2.55 -5.71
N VAL A 181 5.31 2.89 -5.93
CA VAL A 181 4.79 3.77 -6.97
C VAL A 181 3.92 4.80 -6.28
N LEU A 182 4.05 6.06 -6.66
CA LEU A 182 3.31 7.17 -6.06
C LEU A 182 2.47 7.86 -7.13
N GLN A 183 1.22 8.19 -6.79
CA GLN A 183 0.40 9.07 -7.60
C GLN A 183 0.67 10.51 -7.19
N ARG A 184 1.40 11.27 -8.04
CA ARG A 184 1.78 12.67 -7.76
C ARG A 184 2.40 12.89 -6.36
N GLY A 185 3.20 11.94 -5.89
CA GLY A 185 3.87 11.99 -4.57
C GLY A 185 3.10 11.33 -3.42
N PHE A 186 1.92 10.78 -3.68
CA PHE A 186 1.07 10.17 -2.66
C PHE A 186 0.93 8.66 -2.82
N SER A 187 0.83 7.95 -1.70
CA SER A 187 0.58 6.50 -1.63
C SER A 187 -0.82 6.16 -1.15
N LEU A 188 -1.51 7.10 -0.48
CA LEU A 188 -2.92 7.01 -0.13
C LEU A 188 -3.63 8.30 -0.56
N LEU A 189 -4.63 8.18 -1.44
CA LEU A 189 -5.49 9.28 -1.88
C LEU A 189 -6.95 8.95 -1.62
N VAL A 190 -7.66 9.83 -0.92
CA VAL A 190 -9.12 9.80 -0.83
C VAL A 190 -9.64 11.20 -1.06
N ALA A 191 -10.35 11.41 -2.17
CA ALA A 191 -10.83 12.74 -2.50
C ALA A 191 -12.23 12.75 -3.11
N ARG A 192 -13.02 13.77 -2.72
CA ARG A 192 -14.35 14.07 -3.29
C ARG A 192 -15.34 12.92 -3.12
N ILE A 193 -15.32 12.25 -1.96
CA ILE A 193 -16.27 11.20 -1.61
C ILE A 193 -17.30 11.76 -0.62
N PRO A 194 -18.51 12.18 -1.07
CA PRO A 194 -19.47 12.89 -0.22
C PRO A 194 -20.22 11.99 0.77
N THR A 195 -20.20 10.67 0.58
CA THR A 195 -20.94 9.70 1.41
C THR A 195 -20.11 9.14 2.56
N VAL A 196 -18.79 9.22 2.47
CA VAL A 196 -17.89 8.57 3.42
C VAL A 196 -17.77 9.40 4.71
N THR A 197 -17.91 8.71 5.84
CA THR A 197 -17.90 9.26 7.20
C THR A 197 -16.67 8.82 8.01
N ALA A 198 -16.06 7.68 7.67
CA ALA A 198 -14.86 7.16 8.30
C ALA A 198 -13.97 6.47 7.24
N LEU A 199 -12.67 6.29 7.53
CA LEU A 199 -11.79 5.57 6.60
C LEU A 199 -12.00 4.06 6.69
N GLY A 200 -12.17 3.49 7.89
CA GLY A 200 -12.42 2.05 8.08
C GLY A 200 -11.23 1.15 7.75
N LEU A 201 -10.00 1.69 7.76
CA LEU A 201 -8.75 0.97 7.46
C LEU A 201 -8.18 0.29 8.71
N ALA A 202 -9.01 -0.51 9.39
CA ALA A 202 -8.78 -1.00 10.75
C ALA A 202 -7.39 -1.61 11.01
N SER A 203 -6.86 -2.40 10.07
CA SER A 203 -5.56 -3.07 10.25
C SER A 203 -4.36 -2.27 9.76
N LEU A 204 -4.57 -1.09 9.16
CA LEU A 204 -3.50 -0.32 8.52
C LEU A 204 -2.59 0.28 9.58
N HIS A 205 -1.33 -0.15 9.57
CA HIS A 205 -0.31 0.31 10.53
C HIS A 205 0.99 0.72 9.85
N GLU A 206 1.15 0.50 8.54
CA GLU A 206 2.36 0.92 7.82
C GLU A 206 2.02 1.55 6.46
N ILE A 207 2.49 2.78 6.26
CA ILE A 207 2.63 3.42 4.95
C ILE A 207 4.13 3.67 4.73
N SER A 208 4.79 2.75 4.01
CA SER A 208 6.26 2.71 3.95
C SER A 208 6.90 3.88 3.20
N ALA A 209 6.18 4.48 2.26
CA ALA A 209 6.62 5.64 1.49
C ALA A 209 5.42 6.39 0.89
N GLY A 210 5.64 7.64 0.49
CA GLY A 210 4.62 8.50 -0.09
C GLY A 210 3.77 9.22 0.95
N ASN A 211 3.20 10.34 0.53
CA ASN A 211 2.34 11.17 1.36
C ASN A 211 0.90 10.65 1.35
N VAL A 212 0.09 11.16 2.29
CA VAL A 212 -1.35 10.91 2.35
C VAL A 212 -2.09 12.14 1.86
N TYR A 213 -3.19 11.96 1.11
CA TYR A 213 -4.03 13.05 0.64
C TYR A 213 -5.50 12.76 0.93
N LEU A 214 -6.10 13.51 1.85
CA LEU A 214 -7.52 13.41 2.22
C LEU A 214 -8.17 14.76 1.97
N LYS A 215 -8.92 14.91 0.87
CA LYS A 215 -9.46 16.21 0.49
C LYS A 215 -10.89 16.19 0.00
N GLN A 216 -11.69 17.19 0.37
CA GLN A 216 -13.04 17.40 -0.15
C GLN A 216 -13.99 16.21 0.16
N ASN A 217 -13.82 15.55 1.30
CA ASN A 217 -14.74 14.51 1.76
C ASN A 217 -15.65 15.13 2.83
N GLU A 218 -16.76 15.72 2.39
CA GLU A 218 -17.60 16.64 3.18
C GLU A 218 -18.19 16.02 4.47
N ARG A 219 -18.29 14.70 4.55
CA ARG A 219 -18.82 13.97 5.71
C ARG A 219 -17.77 13.20 6.50
N LEU A 220 -16.51 13.17 6.04
CA LEU A 220 -15.46 12.38 6.64
C LEU A 220 -15.05 12.96 8.00
N CYS A 221 -15.13 12.13 9.04
CA CYS A 221 -14.66 12.36 10.40
C CYS A 221 -13.49 11.42 10.75
N TYR A 222 -13.04 11.43 12.01
CA TYR A 222 -11.95 10.60 12.59
C TYR A 222 -10.55 10.86 12.03
N TYR A 223 -10.43 11.37 10.80
CA TYR A 223 -9.17 11.64 10.12
C TYR A 223 -8.19 12.52 10.93
N ASN A 224 -8.72 13.39 11.79
CA ASN A 224 -7.96 14.34 12.61
C ASN A 224 -7.44 13.73 13.91
N THR A 225 -7.94 12.54 14.28
CA THR A 225 -7.51 11.82 15.49
C THR A 225 -6.27 10.97 15.25
N ILE A 226 -6.04 10.59 13.99
CA ILE A 226 -4.98 9.67 13.57
C ILE A 226 -3.62 10.31 13.80
N ASN A 227 -2.80 9.65 14.61
CA ASN A 227 -1.38 9.96 14.74
C ASN A 227 -0.63 9.42 13.51
N TRP A 228 -0.56 10.19 12.43
CA TRP A 228 0.09 9.75 11.18
C TRP A 228 1.57 9.35 11.35
N THR A 229 2.26 9.88 12.36
CA THR A 229 3.66 9.53 12.63
C THR A 229 3.84 8.08 13.08
N SER A 230 2.81 7.45 13.67
CA SER A 230 2.87 6.02 14.04
C SER A 230 2.64 5.09 12.84
N VAL A 231 2.11 5.62 11.73
CA VAL A 231 1.82 4.87 10.50
C VAL A 231 2.90 5.10 9.43
N PHE A 232 3.58 6.25 9.44
CA PHE A 232 4.66 6.56 8.50
C PHE A 232 5.99 5.93 8.91
N MET A 233 6.76 5.51 7.90
CA MET A 233 8.11 4.95 8.10
C MET A 233 9.22 5.98 7.90
N SER A 234 8.87 7.22 7.55
CA SER A 234 9.82 8.31 7.32
C SER A 234 9.26 9.63 7.83
N GLU A 235 10.07 10.37 8.58
CA GLU A 235 9.75 11.72 9.08
C GLU A 235 9.48 12.75 7.96
N ARG A 236 9.86 12.43 6.72
CA ARG A 236 9.60 13.28 5.55
C ARG A 236 8.18 13.12 5.00
N GLN A 237 7.46 12.07 5.39
CA GLN A 237 6.09 11.86 4.96
C GLN A 237 5.16 12.81 5.69
N THR A 238 4.21 13.37 4.95
CA THR A 238 3.24 14.31 5.52
C THR A 238 1.82 13.99 5.08
N PRO A 239 0.81 14.17 5.96
CA PRO A 239 -0.58 14.06 5.58
C PRO A 239 -1.08 15.42 5.07
N PHE A 240 -1.71 15.43 3.90
CA PHE A 240 -2.33 16.61 3.29
C PHE A 240 -3.85 16.48 3.45
N ILE A 241 -4.39 17.19 4.43
CA ILE A 241 -5.78 17.04 4.86
C ILE A 241 -6.48 18.40 4.80
N HIS A 242 -7.43 18.55 3.88
CA HIS A 242 -8.13 19.82 3.64
C HIS A 242 -9.59 19.59 3.25
N ASP A 243 -10.46 20.57 3.52
CA ASP A 243 -11.85 20.58 3.03
C ASP A 243 -12.67 19.31 3.37
N ASN A 244 -12.37 18.64 4.48
CA ASN A 244 -13.20 17.57 5.04
C ASN A 244 -14.13 18.15 6.13
N LYS A 245 -14.97 17.32 6.76
CA LYS A 245 -15.87 17.79 7.81
C LYS A 245 -15.08 18.39 8.99
N PRO A 246 -15.36 19.62 9.43
CA PRO A 246 -14.62 20.24 10.53
C PRO A 246 -14.66 19.39 11.81
N PRO A 247 -13.52 19.17 12.51
CA PRO A 247 -13.48 18.35 13.72
C PRO A 247 -14.47 18.74 14.84
N PRO A 248 -14.76 20.03 15.08
CA PRO A 248 -15.79 20.42 16.04
C PRO A 248 -17.19 19.87 15.69
N ASN A 249 -17.55 19.84 14.40
CA ASN A 249 -18.83 19.32 13.94
C ASN A 249 -18.91 17.80 14.06
N CYS A 250 -17.80 17.10 13.82
CA CYS A 250 -17.70 15.67 14.11
C CYS A 250 -17.93 15.38 15.60
N THR A 251 -17.29 16.18 16.47
CA THR A 251 -17.39 16.03 17.93
C THR A 251 -18.82 16.27 18.42
N SER A 252 -19.51 17.30 17.91
CA SER A 252 -20.91 17.59 18.29
C SER A 252 -21.90 16.50 17.88
N GLU A 253 -21.55 15.70 16.87
CA GLU A 253 -22.34 14.55 16.40
C GLU A 253 -21.94 13.23 17.08
N GLY A 254 -21.03 13.28 18.06
CA GLY A 254 -20.56 12.08 18.75
C GLY A 254 -19.63 11.19 17.92
N MET A 255 -19.09 11.70 16.79
CA MET A 255 -18.16 10.97 15.93
C MET A 255 -16.74 11.02 16.52
N LEU A 256 -16.55 10.26 17.60
CA LEU A 256 -15.33 10.21 18.41
C LEU A 256 -14.77 8.79 18.45
N CYS A 257 -13.45 8.68 18.61
CA CYS A 257 -12.83 7.37 18.84
C CYS A 257 -13.40 6.70 20.09
N ASP A 258 -13.39 5.37 20.08
CA ASP A 258 -13.80 4.58 21.23
C ASP A 258 -12.94 4.92 22.46
N PRO A 259 -13.51 4.99 23.68
CA PRO A 259 -12.75 5.27 24.90
C PRO A 259 -11.60 4.29 25.20
N LEU A 260 -11.63 3.10 24.58
CA LEU A 260 -10.58 2.09 24.68
C LEU A 260 -9.42 2.31 23.70
N CYS A 261 -9.55 3.25 22.77
CA CYS A 261 -8.44 3.65 21.91
C CYS A 261 -7.38 4.42 22.69
N SER A 262 -6.12 4.24 22.30
CA SER A 262 -5.01 5.06 22.78
C SER A 262 -5.07 6.47 22.17
N ASN A 263 -4.05 7.28 22.47
CA ASN A 263 -3.88 8.61 21.87
C ASN A 263 -3.40 8.56 20.40
N ASP A 264 -3.15 7.36 19.84
CA ASP A 264 -2.82 7.22 18.41
C ASP A 264 -4.03 7.42 17.49
N GLY A 265 -5.25 7.45 18.06
CA GLY A 265 -6.48 7.69 17.32
C GLY A 265 -7.12 6.43 16.75
N CYS A 266 -8.03 6.63 15.80
CA CYS A 266 -8.83 5.56 15.22
C CYS A 266 -9.19 5.81 13.74
N TRP A 267 -9.49 4.72 13.04
CA TRP A 267 -9.93 4.73 11.64
C TRP A 267 -11.44 4.95 11.45
N GLY A 268 -12.20 4.92 12.54
CA GLY A 268 -13.65 4.99 12.59
C GLY A 268 -14.19 4.74 14.01
N PRO A 269 -15.51 4.56 14.17
CA PRO A 269 -16.12 4.28 15.46
C PRO A 269 -15.88 2.84 15.92
N GLY A 270 -15.87 2.63 17.25
CA GLY A 270 -15.84 1.31 17.86
C GLY A 270 -14.43 0.82 18.25
N PRO A 271 -14.36 -0.19 19.14
CA PRO A 271 -13.10 -0.63 19.75
C PRO A 271 -12.21 -1.44 18.81
N ASP A 272 -12.70 -1.84 17.63
CA ASP A 272 -11.98 -2.54 16.58
C ASP A 272 -11.40 -1.61 15.50
N GLN A 273 -11.62 -0.30 15.62
CA GLN A 273 -11.09 0.72 14.73
C GLN A 273 -9.91 1.51 15.32
N CYS A 274 -9.51 1.21 16.56
CA CYS A 274 -8.38 1.87 17.20
C CYS A 274 -7.06 1.54 16.49
N ILE A 275 -6.17 2.53 16.35
CA ILE A 275 -4.82 2.29 15.84
C ILE A 275 -4.01 1.46 16.83
N SER A 276 -4.15 1.76 18.12
CA SER A 276 -3.62 0.96 19.21
C SER A 276 -4.57 1.03 20.42
N CYS A 277 -4.59 -0.02 21.24
CA CYS A 277 -5.45 -0.10 22.42
C CYS A 277 -4.82 0.61 23.61
N ARG A 278 -5.64 1.29 24.41
CA ARG A 278 -5.22 1.91 25.68
C ARG A 278 -4.85 0.87 26.74
N PHE A 279 -5.57 -0.25 26.76
CA PHE A 279 -5.40 -1.32 27.74
C PHE A 279 -4.96 -2.62 27.05
N PHE A 280 -5.89 -3.54 26.78
CA PHE A 280 -5.63 -4.84 26.17
C PHE A 280 -6.35 -4.96 24.83
N SER A 281 -5.95 -5.96 24.04
CA SER A 281 -6.63 -6.33 22.79
C SER A 281 -7.03 -7.80 22.82
N ARG A 282 -8.23 -8.09 22.32
CA ARG A 282 -8.71 -9.47 22.08
C ARG A 282 -9.05 -9.61 20.60
N GLY A 283 -8.15 -10.22 19.85
CA GLY A 283 -8.24 -10.19 18.39
C GLY A 283 -8.02 -8.77 17.87
N ARG A 284 -9.00 -8.23 17.13
CA ARG A 284 -8.95 -6.86 16.58
C ARG A 284 -9.56 -5.79 17.49
N ALA A 285 -10.34 -6.18 18.50
CA ALA A 285 -11.04 -5.24 19.36
C ALA A 285 -10.26 -4.95 20.64
N CYS A 286 -10.23 -3.68 21.05
CA CYS A 286 -9.74 -3.24 22.35
C CYS A 286 -10.72 -3.64 23.46
N VAL A 287 -10.17 -4.04 24.61
CA VAL A 287 -10.93 -4.48 25.79
C VAL A 287 -10.33 -3.90 27.06
N GLU A 288 -11.17 -3.66 28.08
CA GLU A 288 -10.73 -3.10 29.36
C GLU A 288 -9.89 -4.08 30.19
N ALA A 289 -10.19 -5.38 30.08
CA ALA A 289 -9.52 -6.47 30.80
C ALA A 289 -9.48 -7.75 29.94
N CYS A 290 -8.53 -8.64 30.25
CA CYS A 290 -8.32 -9.93 29.57
C CYS A 290 -9.36 -11.00 29.96
#